data_AF-T0F7M3-F1
#
_entry.id   AF-T0F7M3-F1
#
_cell.length_a   1.000
_cell.length_b   1.000
_cell.length_c   1.000
_cell.angle_alpha   90.00
_cell.angle_beta   90.00
_cell.angle_gamma   90.00
#
_symmetry.space_group_name_H-M   'P 1'
#
loop_
_entity.id
_entity.type
_entity.pdbx_description
1 polymer ?
#
loop_
_entity_poly.entity_id
_entity_poly.type
_entity_poly.pdbx_seq_one_letter_code
_entity_poly.pdbx_strand_id
1 'polypeptide(L)' 'MTMEQAFRHAVEVDTQKKTVVFAGEFEHAEHVQELILTYGPDPRMAVSKGSMSATLEKS' A
#
# COMPACT_ATOMS: atom_id res chain seq x y z
N MET A 1 2.96 -5.14 -10.24
CA MET A 1 3.80 -3.99 -9.86
C MET A 1 5.26 -4.36 -10.04
N THR A 2 6.05 -3.56 -10.75
CA THR A 2 7.51 -3.72 -10.87
C THR A 2 8.23 -3.22 -9.60
N MET A 3 9.51 -3.56 -9.43
CA MET A 3 10.29 -3.09 -8.27
C MET A 3 10.41 -1.57 -8.27
N GLU A 4 10.59 -0.96 -9.44
CA GLU A 4 10.70 0.48 -9.62
C GLU A 4 9.40 1.19 -9.27
N GLN A 5 8.24 0.63 -9.66
CA GLN A 5 6.94 1.16 -9.25
C GLN A 5 6.74 1.06 -7.74
N ALA A 6 7.06 -0.08 -7.13
CA ALA A 6 6.94 -0.28 -5.69
C ALA A 6 7.82 0.72 -4.91
N PHE A 7 9.05 0.93 -5.37
CA PHE A 7 9.96 1.91 -4.77
C PHE A 7 9.41 3.34 -4.87
N ARG A 8 8.85 3.73 -6.02
CA ARG A 8 8.22 5.06 -6.16
C ARG A 8 7.05 5.25 -5.19
N HIS A 9 6.18 4.25 -5.04
CA HIS A 9 5.09 4.31 -4.06
C HIS A 9 5.60 4.47 -2.62
N ALA A 10 6.68 3.75 -2.26
CA ALA A 10 7.29 3.87 -0.94
C ALA A 10 7.85 5.29 -0.69
N VAL A 11 8.55 5.87 -1.67
CA VAL A 11 9.06 7.25 -1.60
C VAL A 11 7.90 8.26 -1.49
N GLU A 12 6.82 8.07 -2.23
CA GLU A 12 5.66 8.96 -2.19
C GLU A 12 4.94 8.90 -0.84
N VAL A 13 4.77 7.71 -0.24
CA VAL A 13 4.20 7.58 1.11
C VAL A 13 5.11 8.25 2.15
N ASP A 14 6.42 8.05 2.07
CA ASP A 14 7.36 8.65 3.04
C ASP A 14 7.28 10.19 3.01
N THR A 15 7.31 10.74 1.80
CA THR A 15 7.39 12.19 1.54
C THR A 15 6.04 12.92 1.59
N GLN A 16 4.98 12.30 1.07
CA GLN A 16 3.65 12.90 0.89
C GLN A 16 2.56 12.25 1.77
N LYS A 17 2.92 11.25 2.59
CA LYS A 17 2.04 10.53 3.53
C LYS A 17 1.00 9.61 2.91
N LYS A 18 0.83 9.61 1.59
CA LYS A 18 -0.08 8.70 0.87
C LYS A 18 0.35 8.49 -0.57
N THR A 19 -0.14 7.41 -1.19
CA THR A 19 0.01 7.13 -2.62
C THR A 19 -1.19 6.29 -3.09
N VAL A 20 -1.50 6.31 -4.39
CA VAL A 20 -2.53 5.46 -4.99
C VAL A 20 -1.86 4.23 -5.59
N VAL A 21 -2.06 3.07 -4.96
CA VAL A 21 -1.46 1.80 -5.40
C VAL A 21 -2.33 1.02 -6.40
N PHE A 22 -3.62 1.31 -6.46
CA PHE A 22 -4.57 0.69 -7.38
C PHE A 22 -5.72 1.67 -7.67
N ALA A 23 -6.20 1.67 -8.92
CA ALA A 23 -7.41 2.36 -9.36
C ALA A 23 -8.15 1.48 -10.37
N GLY A 24 -9.44 1.25 -10.15
CA GLY A 24 -10.25 0.34 -10.96
C GLY A 24 -11.54 -0.05 -10.24
N GLU A 25 -12.06 -1.22 -10.58
CA GLU A 25 -13.30 -1.76 -10.00
C GLU A 25 -13.24 -1.86 -8.47
N PHE A 26 -14.35 -1.50 -7.81
CA PHE A 26 -14.42 -1.39 -6.35
C PHE A 26 -14.08 -2.69 -5.64
N GLU A 27 -14.64 -3.82 -6.09
CA GLU A 27 -14.39 -5.14 -5.49
C GLU A 27 -12.90 -5.53 -5.55
N HIS A 28 -12.20 -5.15 -6.62
CA HIS A 28 -10.77 -5.40 -6.74
C HIS A 28 -9.97 -4.49 -5.81
N ALA A 29 -10.39 -3.24 -5.66
CA ALA A 29 -9.79 -2.31 -4.73
C ALA A 29 -9.95 -2.78 -3.27
N GLU A 30 -11.11 -3.34 -2.91
CA GLU A 30 -11.34 -3.99 -1.60
C GLU A 30 -10.38 -5.16 -1.37
N HIS A 31 -10.19 -6.02 -2.38
CA HIS A 31 -9.26 -7.13 -2.26
C HIS A 31 -7.81 -6.65 -2.05
N VAL A 32 -7.36 -5.63 -2.80
CA VAL A 32 -6.02 -5.05 -2.63
C VAL A 32 -5.87 -4.39 -1.25
N GLN A 33 -6.92 -3.72 -0.76
CA GLN A 33 -6.92 -3.13 0.58
C GLN A 33 -6.73 -4.20 1.66
N GLU A 34 -7.46 -5.30 1.59
CA GLU A 34 -7.37 -6.41 2.55
C GLU A 34 -5.95 -7.01 2.58
N LEU A 35 -5.31 -7.18 1.42
CA LEU A 35 -3.93 -7.65 1.33
C LEU A 35 -2.95 -6.70 2.04
N ILE A 36 -3.15 -5.38 1.93
CA ILE A 36 -2.30 -4.40 2.62
C ILE A 36 -2.53 -4.46 4.14
N LEU A 37 -3.80 -4.48 4.57
CA LEU A 37 -4.16 -4.48 5.98
C LEU A 37 -3.71 -5.76 6.70
N THR A 38 -3.66 -6.89 6.00
CA THR A 38 -3.29 -8.20 6.57
C THR A 38 -1.82 -8.60 6.37
N TYR A 39 -1.03 -7.80 5.64
CA TYR A 39 0.37 -8.13 5.32
C TYR A 39 1.25 -8.37 6.56
N GLY A 40 1.04 -7.62 7.64
CA GLY A 40 1.84 -7.67 8.85
C GLY A 40 3.14 -6.86 8.76
N PRO A 41 4.08 -7.05 9.70
CA PRO A 41 5.37 -6.37 9.68
C PRO A 41 6.21 -6.73 8.44
N ASP A 42 6.89 -5.76 7.83
CA ASP A 42 7.81 -6.04 6.72
C ASP A 42 9.06 -6.78 7.24
N PRO A 43 9.31 -8.03 6.83
CA PRO A 43 10.44 -8.83 7.33
C PRO A 43 11.80 -8.26 6.93
N ARG A 44 11.86 -7.37 5.95
CA ARG A 44 13.09 -6.70 5.50
C ARG A 44 13.40 -5.44 6.31
N MET A 45 12.46 -4.99 7.14
CA MET A 45 12.59 -3.77 7.94
C MET A 45 12.32 -4.09 9.41
N ALA A 46 13.38 -4.30 10.19
CA ALA A 46 13.28 -4.70 11.60
C ALA A 46 12.47 -3.74 12.49
N VAL A 47 12.34 -2.47 12.08
CA VAL A 47 11.54 -1.46 12.80
C VAL A 47 10.05 -1.47 12.41
N SER A 48 9.67 -2.25 11.40
CA SER A 48 8.26 -2.41 11.01
C SER A 48 7.50 -3.14 12.12
N LYS A 49 6.37 -2.57 12.55
CA LYS A 49 5.57 -3.10 13.66
C LYS A 49 4.26 -3.75 13.21
N GLY A 50 3.95 -3.69 11.92
CA GLY A 50 2.68 -4.16 11.37
C GLY A 50 2.46 -3.66 9.95
N SER A 51 1.26 -3.94 9.45
CA SER A 51 0.78 -3.51 8.15
C SER A 51 0.73 -1.99 8.00
N MET A 52 0.77 -1.51 6.76
CA MET A 52 0.40 -0.13 6.46
C MET A 52 -1.12 0.07 6.53
N SER A 53 -1.56 1.31 6.69
CA SER A 53 -2.97 1.69 6.53
C SER A 53 -3.32 1.82 5.05
N ALA A 54 -4.52 1.37 4.66
CA ALA A 54 -5.06 1.56 3.31
C ALA A 54 -6.53 1.98 3.37
N THR A 55 -6.93 2.94 2.54
CA THR A 55 -8.30 3.46 2.43
C THR A 55 -8.78 3.41 0.99
N LEU A 56 -10.09 3.29 0.78
CA LEU A 56 -10.73 3.37 -0.53
C LEU A 56 -11.37 4.75 -0.71
N GLU A 57 -11.13 5.36 -1.86
CA GLU A 57 -11.69 6.66 -2.25
C GLU A 57 -12.50 6.49 -3.55
N LYS A 58 -13.69 7.10 -3.62
CA LYS A 58 -14.48 7.15 -4.86
C LYS A 58 -14.05 8.38 -5.65
N SER A 59 -13.70 8.18 -6.92
CA SER A 59 -13.34 9.23 -7.88
C SER A 59 -14.48 9.59 -8.81
#